data_AF-A0A969NC21-F1
#
_entry.id   AF-A0A969NC21-F1
#
_cell.length_a   1.000
_cell.length_b   1.000
_cell.length_c   1.000
_cell.angle_alpha   90.00
_cell.angle_beta   90.00
_cell.angle_gamma   90.00
#
_symmetry.space_group_name_H-M   'P 1'
#
loop_
_entity.id
_entity.type
_entity.pdbx_description
1 polymer ?
#
loop_
_entity_poly.entity_id
_entity_poly.type
_entity_poly.pdbx_seq_one_letter_code
_entity_poly.pdbx_strand_id
1 'polypeptide(L)'
;MNKALKAAPANGTYIVPVVFHVFGTDFQGHTIDDDVVQSALDLANTDFNGLNNDYSTVDDEFLDRRGTLNIQFKLAKIDPWGNACSGINYYPYPVKGFGNGGGYDDEIQKYAWDNYKYFNIYIMVDLYDNGVTNNSGVCWYPDTYMSDLGLARMVF
;
A
#
# COMPACT_ATOMS: atom_id res chain seq x y z
N MET A 1 7.44 -23.89 1.16
CA MET A 1 8.65 -23.23 1.70
C MET A 1 8.19 -22.24 2.74
N ASN A 2 8.73 -22.27 3.97
CA ASN A 2 8.38 -21.32 5.03
C ASN A 2 8.80 -19.90 4.59
N LYS A 3 7.82 -19.05 4.25
CA LYS A 3 8.04 -17.63 4.02
C LYS A 3 7.97 -16.95 5.38
N ALA A 4 9.12 -16.63 5.96
CA ALA A 4 9.18 -15.93 7.24
C ALA A 4 9.36 -14.42 7.02
N LEU A 5 8.71 -13.61 7.85
CA LEU A 5 8.93 -12.17 7.90
C LEU A 5 10.40 -11.88 8.27
N LYS A 6 11.03 -10.96 7.55
CA LYS A 6 12.38 -10.50 7.90
C LYS A 6 12.26 -9.58 9.12
N ALA A 7 12.91 -9.95 10.23
CA ALA A 7 12.90 -9.14 11.44
C ALA A 7 13.51 -7.74 11.17
N ALA A 8 12.90 -6.71 11.77
CA ALA A 8 13.46 -5.37 11.80
C ALA A 8 14.82 -5.35 12.51
N PRO A 9 15.81 -4.56 12.05
CA PRO A 9 17.05 -4.39 12.79
C PRO A 9 16.79 -3.69 14.14
N ALA A 10 17.39 -4.20 15.21
CA ALA A 10 17.13 -3.79 16.60
C ALA A 10 17.40 -2.30 16.94
N ASN A 11 18.01 -1.53 16.03
CA ASN A 11 18.31 -0.09 16.15
C ASN A 11 18.18 0.65 14.81
N GLY A 12 17.45 0.12 13.83
CA GLY A 12 17.35 0.72 12.49
C GLY A 12 15.90 1.02 12.10
N THR A 13 15.72 2.00 11.22
CA THR A 13 14.42 2.30 10.59
C THR A 13 13.87 1.05 9.91
N TYR A 14 12.61 0.71 10.20
CA TYR A 14 11.95 -0.40 9.54
C TYR A 14 11.50 0.02 8.14
N ILE A 15 12.12 -0.56 7.11
CA ILE A 15 11.81 -0.21 5.72
C ILE A 15 10.78 -1.19 5.19
N VAL A 16 9.64 -0.66 4.72
CA VAL A 16 8.58 -1.40 4.04
C VAL A 16 8.72 -1.15 2.53
N PRO A 17 9.08 -2.16 1.73
CA PRO A 17 9.04 -2.06 0.28
C PRO A 17 7.58 -2.03 -0.18
N VAL A 18 7.22 -1.02 -0.97
CA VAL A 18 5.86 -0.80 -1.48
C VAL A 18 5.82 -1.01 -2.98
N VAL A 19 4.79 -1.68 -3.47
CA VAL A 19 4.46 -1.74 -4.89
C VAL A 19 3.05 -1.19 -5.11
N PHE A 20 2.92 -0.30 -6.09
CA PHE A 20 1.63 0.21 -6.54
C PHE A 20 1.21 -0.51 -7.84
N HIS A 21 -0.06 -0.89 -7.90
CA HIS A 21 -0.72 -1.45 -9.07
C HIS A 21 -1.86 -0.53 -9.46
N VAL A 22 -1.67 0.28 -10.50
CA VAL A 22 -2.62 1.32 -10.93
C VAL A 22 -3.41 0.82 -12.14
N PHE A 23 -4.72 0.68 -12.00
CA PHE A 23 -5.60 0.14 -13.05
C PHE A 23 -6.46 1.20 -13.70
N GLY A 24 -6.27 1.39 -15.00
CA GLY A 24 -6.94 2.39 -15.80
C GLY A 24 -6.15 3.70 -15.91
N THR A 25 -6.66 4.60 -16.74
CA THR A 25 -6.00 5.87 -17.08
C THR A 25 -6.82 7.10 -16.66
N ASP A 26 -8.03 6.91 -16.15
CA ASP A 26 -8.92 7.98 -15.72
C ASP A 26 -9.51 7.63 -14.35
N PHE A 27 -9.24 8.48 -13.37
CA PHE A 27 -9.75 8.38 -11.99
C PHE A 27 -10.70 9.53 -11.73
N GLN A 28 -11.81 9.55 -12.47
CA GLN A 28 -12.85 10.59 -12.40
C GLN A 28 -12.32 11.98 -12.78
N GLY A 29 -11.61 12.07 -13.90
CA GLY A 29 -10.99 13.31 -14.38
C GLY A 29 -9.63 13.61 -13.76
N HIS A 30 -9.12 12.71 -12.91
CA HIS A 30 -7.78 12.78 -12.35
C HIS A 30 -6.87 11.71 -12.95
N THR A 31 -5.59 12.06 -13.10
CA THR A 31 -4.53 11.14 -13.51
C THR A 31 -3.72 10.77 -12.29
N ILE A 32 -3.42 9.48 -12.14
CA ILE A 32 -2.43 8.99 -11.17
C ILE A 32 -1.12 8.80 -11.92
N ASP A 33 -0.11 9.57 -11.54
CA ASP A 33 1.24 9.51 -12.07
C ASP A 33 2.26 9.26 -10.94
N ASP A 34 3.54 9.17 -11.32
CA ASP A 34 4.63 8.86 -10.39
C ASP A 34 4.76 9.93 -9.29
N ASP A 35 4.45 11.19 -9.60
CA ASP A 35 4.53 12.30 -8.64
C ASP A 35 3.42 12.20 -7.59
N VAL A 36 2.19 11.84 -7.99
CA VAL A 36 1.09 11.56 -7.06
C VAL A 36 1.43 10.38 -6.14
N VAL A 37 1.95 9.29 -6.71
CA VAL A 37 2.34 8.10 -5.93
C VAL A 37 3.47 8.43 -4.95
N GLN A 38 4.50 9.15 -5.40
CA GLN A 38 5.62 9.55 -4.55
C GLN A 38 5.15 10.50 -3.44
N SER A 39 4.28 11.45 -3.74
CA SER A 39 3.71 12.38 -2.75
C SER A 39 2.93 11.63 -1.66
N ALA A 40 2.18 10.59 -2.01
CA ALA A 40 1.46 9.76 -1.03
C ALA A 40 2.42 9.03 -0.08
N LEU A 41 3.53 8.50 -0.61
CA LEU A 41 4.57 7.88 0.23
C LEU A 41 5.29 8.90 1.12
N ASP A 42 5.56 10.10 0.63
CA ASP A 42 6.24 11.15 1.39
C ASP A 42 5.36 11.65 2.54
N LEU A 43 4.05 11.80 2.31
CA LEU A 43 3.08 12.11 3.36
C LEU A 43 3.00 10.98 4.40
N ALA A 44 2.88 9.72 3.97
CA ALA A 44 2.89 8.59 4.90
C ALA A 44 4.18 8.53 5.73
N ASN A 45 5.34 8.76 5.12
CA ASN A 45 6.62 8.83 5.84
C ASN A 45 6.69 10.02 6.80
N THR A 46 6.07 11.14 6.45
CA THR A 46 5.99 12.33 7.31
C THR A 46 5.17 12.02 8.57
N ASP A 47 3.98 11.47 8.40
CA ASP A 47 3.04 11.16 9.48
C ASP A 47 3.57 10.07 10.41
N PHE A 48 4.04 8.95 9.85
CA PHE A 48 4.56 7.81 10.63
C PHE A 48 5.79 8.17 11.47
N ASN A 49 6.47 9.28 11.15
CA ASN A 49 7.66 9.74 11.86
C ASN A 49 7.42 11.05 12.62
N GLY A 50 6.17 11.53 12.74
CA GLY A 50 5.83 12.73 13.50
C GLY A 50 6.48 14.00 12.95
N LEU A 51 6.72 14.04 11.64
CA LEU A 51 7.30 15.20 10.94
C LEU A 51 6.23 16.11 10.34
N ASN A 52 4.96 15.78 10.54
CA ASN A 52 3.81 16.54 10.09
C ASN A 52 3.67 17.86 10.86
N ASN A 53 3.19 18.90 10.17
CA ASN A 53 3.17 20.27 10.70
C ASN A 53 2.28 20.43 11.95
N ASP A 54 1.26 19.60 12.10
CA ASP A 54 0.30 19.59 13.21
C ASP A 54 0.70 18.63 14.34
N TYR A 55 1.89 18.01 14.28
CA TYR A 55 2.39 17.09 15.31
C TYR A 55 2.47 17.74 16.70
N SER A 56 2.72 19.05 16.77
CA SER A 56 2.76 19.83 18.02
C SER A 56 1.45 20.53 18.38
N THR A 57 0.40 20.40 17.56
CA THR A 57 -0.91 21.03 17.80
C THR A 57 -1.94 20.06 18.39
N VAL A 58 -1.51 18.85 18.75
CA VAL A 58 -2.31 17.88 19.50
C VAL A 58 -2.71 18.51 20.85
N ASP A 59 -3.94 18.25 21.30
CA ASP A 59 -4.44 18.72 22.60
C ASP A 59 -3.48 18.36 23.73
N ASP A 60 -3.31 19.27 24.70
CA ASP A 60 -2.39 19.13 25.83
C ASP A 60 -2.59 17.81 26.58
N GLU A 61 -3.82 17.31 26.68
CA GLU A 61 -4.13 16.03 27.33
C GLU A 61 -3.45 14.82 26.62
N PHE A 62 -3.14 14.93 25.33
CA PHE A 62 -2.57 13.85 24.52
C PHE A 62 -1.12 14.08 24.09
N LEU A 63 -0.50 15.23 24.44
CA LEU A 63 0.88 15.55 24.03
C LEU A 63 1.91 14.52 24.47
N ASP A 64 1.72 13.89 25.63
CA ASP A 64 2.62 12.84 26.15
C ASP A 64 2.33 11.45 25.56
N ARG A 65 1.23 11.29 24.81
CA ARG A 65 0.78 10.03 24.22
C ARG A 65 1.08 9.91 22.72
N ARG A 66 1.37 11.02 22.05
CA ARG A 66 1.81 10.99 20.64
C ARG A 66 3.15 10.26 20.54
N GLY A 67 3.38 9.61 19.41
CA GLY A 67 4.60 8.86 19.19
C GLY A 67 5.01 8.86 17.73
N THR A 68 6.22 8.35 17.49
CA THR A 68 6.75 8.09 16.16
C THR A 68 7.00 6.59 16.01
N LEU A 69 6.92 6.09 14.78
CA LEU A 69 7.00 4.64 14.52
C LEU A 69 8.36 4.21 13.96
N ASN A 70 9.20 5.14 13.49
CA ASN A 70 10.49 4.84 12.82
C ASN A 70 10.32 3.81 11.69
N ILE A 71 9.26 4.00 10.89
CA ILE A 71 8.92 3.21 9.71
C ILE A 71 9.14 4.09 8.49
N GLN A 72 9.72 3.50 7.44
CA GLN A 72 9.87 4.16 6.15
C GLN A 72 9.30 3.30 5.03
N PHE A 73 8.30 3.82 4.33
CA PHE A 73 7.76 3.25 3.11
C PHE A 73 8.59 3.71 1.93
N LYS A 74 9.02 2.76 1.09
CA LYS A 74 9.81 3.05 -0.12
C LYS A 74 9.27 2.26 -1.29
N LEU A 75 9.18 2.89 -2.46
CA LEU A 75 8.95 2.16 -3.70
C LEU A 75 9.98 1.04 -3.85
N ALA A 76 9.49 -0.16 -4.14
CA ALA A 76 10.32 -1.30 -4.45
C ALA A 76 11.23 -0.99 -5.64
N LYS A 77 12.51 -1.31 -5.52
CA LYS A 77 13.52 -1.14 -6.59
C LYS A 77 13.94 -2.45 -7.23
N ILE A 78 13.45 -3.57 -6.71
CA ILE A 78 13.69 -4.91 -7.22
C ILE A 78 12.34 -5.61 -7.30
N ASP A 79 11.98 -6.08 -8.49
CA ASP A 79 10.75 -6.81 -8.75
C ASP A 79 10.82 -8.27 -8.25
N PRO A 80 9.71 -9.04 -8.30
CA PRO A 80 9.69 -10.43 -7.84
C PRO A 80 10.64 -11.37 -8.59
N TRP A 81 11.08 -10.99 -9.79
CA TRP A 81 12.00 -11.76 -10.63
C TRP A 81 13.46 -11.32 -10.46
N GLY A 82 13.73 -10.31 -9.64
CA GLY A 82 15.07 -9.81 -9.34
C GLY A 82 15.55 -8.68 -10.25
N ASN A 83 14.69 -8.11 -11.10
CA ASN A 83 15.06 -7.01 -11.99
C ASN A 83 14.84 -5.64 -11.33
N ALA A 84 15.55 -4.63 -11.81
CA ALA A 84 15.30 -3.25 -11.40
C ALA A 84 13.91 -2.78 -11.82
N CYS A 85 13.20 -2.09 -10.92
CA CYS A 85 11.85 -1.56 -11.18
C CYS A 85 11.65 -0.16 -10.57
N SER A 86 10.59 0.53 -11.03
CA SER A 86 10.13 1.79 -10.42
C SER A 86 9.46 1.54 -9.06
N GLY A 87 8.77 0.39 -8.91
CA GLY A 87 7.84 0.08 -7.82
C GLY A 87 6.39 0.45 -8.14
N ILE A 88 6.11 0.86 -9.37
CA ILE A 88 4.78 1.28 -9.84
C ILE A 88 4.48 0.55 -11.15
N ASN A 89 3.37 -0.18 -11.18
CA ASN A 89 2.88 -0.90 -12.35
C ASN A 89 1.60 -0.23 -12.83
N TYR A 90 1.61 0.29 -14.07
CA TYR A 90 0.43 0.85 -14.72
C TYR A 90 -0.21 -0.17 -15.67
N TYR A 91 -1.50 -0.39 -15.50
CA TYR A 91 -2.30 -1.25 -16.36
C TYR A 91 -3.31 -0.37 -17.11
N PRO A 92 -3.35 -0.42 -18.46
CA PRO A 92 -4.19 0.49 -19.24
C PRO A 92 -5.69 0.18 -19.12
N TYR A 93 -6.05 -0.98 -18.59
CA TYR A 93 -7.43 -1.42 -18.41
C TYR A 93 -7.86 -1.31 -16.94
N PRO A 94 -9.12 -0.91 -16.68
CA PRO A 94 -9.65 -0.89 -15.33
C PRO A 94 -9.82 -2.31 -14.80
N VAL A 95 -9.53 -2.49 -13.52
CA VAL A 95 -9.90 -3.65 -12.70
C VAL A 95 -10.77 -3.10 -11.56
N LYS A 96 -11.63 -3.95 -11.01
CA LYS A 96 -12.58 -3.59 -9.96
C LYS A 96 -12.76 -4.73 -8.97
N GLY A 97 -13.35 -4.41 -7.83
CA GLY A 97 -13.82 -5.44 -6.89
C GLY A 97 -12.77 -5.96 -5.90
N PHE A 98 -11.51 -5.50 -5.95
CA PHE A 98 -10.50 -5.98 -4.99
C PHE A 98 -10.75 -5.50 -3.56
N GLY A 99 -11.67 -4.57 -3.35
CA GLY A 99 -12.20 -4.23 -2.03
C GLY A 99 -13.08 -5.32 -1.41
N ASN A 100 -13.56 -6.30 -2.19
CA ASN A 100 -14.42 -7.36 -1.65
C ASN A 100 -13.65 -8.37 -0.78
N GLY A 101 -14.30 -8.89 0.25
CA GLY A 101 -13.73 -9.92 1.13
C GLY A 101 -13.53 -11.30 0.49
N GLY A 102 -14.03 -11.51 -0.73
CA GLY A 102 -13.86 -12.73 -1.52
C GLY A 102 -14.46 -12.59 -2.92
N GLY A 103 -14.26 -13.62 -3.75
CA GLY A 103 -14.80 -13.69 -5.12
C GLY A 103 -13.90 -13.09 -6.21
N TYR A 104 -12.69 -12.63 -5.84
CA TYR A 104 -11.70 -12.01 -6.75
C TYR A 104 -10.29 -12.57 -6.51
N ASP A 105 -10.17 -13.72 -5.83
CA ASP A 105 -8.90 -14.25 -5.34
C ASP A 105 -7.92 -14.52 -6.50
N ASP A 106 -8.39 -15.16 -7.57
CA ASP A 106 -7.58 -15.48 -8.76
C ASP A 106 -7.08 -14.20 -9.45
N GLU A 107 -7.93 -13.18 -9.57
CA GLU A 107 -7.56 -11.89 -10.15
C GLU A 107 -6.56 -11.13 -9.27
N ILE A 108 -6.74 -11.13 -7.94
CA ILE A 108 -5.80 -10.49 -7.00
C ILE A 108 -4.42 -11.15 -7.11
N GLN A 109 -4.40 -12.49 -7.07
CA GLN A 109 -3.17 -13.30 -7.13
C GLN A 109 -2.36 -13.07 -8.41
N LYS A 110 -3.03 -12.79 -9.53
CA LYS A 110 -2.37 -12.50 -10.81
C LYS A 110 -1.41 -11.30 -10.73
N TYR A 111 -1.74 -10.30 -9.92
CA TYR A 111 -0.96 -9.06 -9.82
C TYR A 111 -0.10 -9.00 -8.55
N ALA A 112 -0.49 -9.74 -7.51
CA ALA A 112 0.17 -9.73 -6.21
C ALA A 112 1.67 -10.04 -6.31
N TRP A 113 2.46 -9.17 -5.70
CA TRP A 113 3.84 -9.48 -5.31
C TRP A 113 3.84 -10.16 -3.95
N ASP A 114 4.87 -10.95 -3.67
CA ASP A 114 4.99 -11.76 -2.44
C ASP A 114 4.73 -10.91 -1.18
N ASN A 115 3.62 -11.16 -0.47
CA ASN A 115 3.17 -10.36 0.67
C ASN A 115 4.16 -10.32 1.84
N TYR A 116 5.06 -11.30 1.92
CA TYR A 116 6.12 -11.32 2.93
C TYR A 116 7.31 -10.40 2.58
N LYS A 117 7.34 -9.83 1.37
CA LYS A 117 8.42 -8.97 0.86
C LYS A 117 7.94 -7.58 0.49
N TYR A 118 6.70 -7.45 0.02
CA TYR A 118 6.16 -6.21 -0.52
C TYR A 118 4.79 -5.90 0.06
N PHE A 119 4.59 -4.63 0.41
CA PHE A 119 3.29 -4.08 0.67
C PHE A 119 2.61 -3.74 -0.66
N ASN A 120 1.55 -4.48 -0.97
CA ASN A 120 0.82 -4.36 -2.23
C ASN A 120 -0.32 -3.34 -2.07
N ILE A 121 -0.28 -2.28 -2.87
CA ILE A 121 -1.31 -1.25 -2.93
C ILE A 121 -1.92 -1.26 -4.33
N TYR A 122 -3.23 -1.40 -4.41
CA TYR A 122 -3.98 -1.44 -5.66
C TYR A 122 -4.79 -0.13 -5.77
N ILE A 123 -4.66 0.57 -6.90
CA ILE A 123 -5.39 1.80 -7.18
C ILE A 123 -6.40 1.52 -8.29
N MET A 124 -7.69 1.69 -8.01
CA MET A 124 -8.79 1.43 -8.94
C MET A 124 -10.00 2.34 -8.68
N VAL A 125 -10.82 2.53 -9.72
CA VAL A 125 -11.97 3.44 -9.63
C VAL A 125 -13.16 2.83 -8.87
N ASP A 126 -13.40 1.53 -9.01
CA ASP A 126 -14.52 0.83 -8.38
C ASP A 126 -14.01 -0.31 -7.48
N LEU A 127 -13.93 -0.01 -6.19
CA LEU A 127 -13.33 -0.91 -5.20
C LEU A 127 -14.14 -2.19 -5.01
N TYR A 128 -15.48 -2.11 -5.10
CA TYR A 128 -16.36 -3.21 -4.72
C TYR A 128 -17.14 -3.81 -5.89
N ASP A 129 -16.89 -3.34 -7.12
CA ASP A 129 -17.64 -3.76 -8.31
C ASP A 129 -19.15 -3.55 -8.15
N ASN A 130 -19.51 -2.37 -7.65
CA ASN A 130 -20.90 -1.98 -7.41
C ASN A 130 -21.26 -0.64 -8.06
N GLY A 131 -20.36 -0.09 -8.88
CA GLY A 131 -20.51 1.19 -9.54
C GLY A 131 -20.32 2.41 -8.62
N VAL A 132 -19.92 2.21 -7.37
CA VAL A 132 -19.67 3.30 -6.41
C VAL A 132 -18.19 3.69 -6.41
N THR A 133 -17.90 4.90 -6.91
CA THR A 133 -16.54 5.38 -7.19
C THR A 133 -16.03 6.42 -6.20
N ASN A 134 -16.70 6.62 -5.07
CA ASN A 134 -16.33 7.62 -4.05
C ASN A 134 -15.80 6.99 -2.74
N ASN A 135 -15.47 5.70 -2.76
CA ASN A 135 -14.84 5.03 -1.62
C ASN A 135 -13.38 5.47 -1.51
N SER A 136 -12.92 5.83 -0.31
CA SER A 136 -11.55 6.35 -0.11
C SER A 136 -10.48 5.28 0.06
N GLY A 137 -10.86 4.01 0.24
CA GLY A 137 -9.92 2.90 0.40
C GLY A 137 -10.34 1.87 1.43
N VAL A 138 -9.68 0.72 1.40
CA VAL A 138 -9.85 -0.37 2.36
C VAL A 138 -8.55 -1.17 2.50
N CYS A 139 -8.25 -1.63 3.70
CA CYS A 139 -7.06 -2.44 4.00
C CYS A 139 -7.44 -3.65 4.85
N TRP A 140 -6.75 -4.76 4.62
CA TRP A 140 -6.94 -6.00 5.35
C TRP A 140 -5.97 -6.02 6.51
N TYR A 141 -6.43 -6.54 7.65
CA TYR A 141 -5.56 -6.77 8.78
C TYR A 141 -4.48 -7.82 8.44
N PRO A 142 -3.34 -7.81 9.14
CA PRO A 142 -2.34 -8.84 8.98
C PRO A 142 -2.95 -10.23 9.23
N ASP A 143 -2.88 -11.08 8.21
CA ASP A 143 -3.38 -12.44 8.24
C ASP A 143 -2.44 -13.35 7.44
N THR A 144 -1.98 -14.42 8.08
CA THR A 144 -0.99 -15.33 7.47
C THR A 144 -1.61 -16.14 6.34
N TYR A 145 -2.88 -16.52 6.46
CA TYR A 145 -3.58 -17.25 5.40
C TYR A 145 -3.70 -16.40 4.14
N MET A 146 -4.08 -15.12 4.27
CA MET A 146 -4.10 -14.18 3.16
C MET A 146 -2.72 -13.97 2.56
N SER A 147 -1.69 -13.82 3.40
CA SER A 147 -0.31 -13.61 2.92
C SER A 147 0.24 -14.84 2.18
N ASP A 148 -0.07 -16.05 2.66
CA ASP A 148 0.31 -17.31 2.03
C ASP A 148 -0.36 -17.47 0.65
N LEU A 149 -1.59 -16.98 0.53
CA LEU A 149 -2.37 -17.01 -0.71
C LEU A 149 -2.18 -15.77 -1.61
N GLY A 150 -1.36 -14.79 -1.25
CA GLY A 150 -1.19 -13.59 -2.08
C GLY A 150 -2.40 -12.65 -2.09
N LEU A 151 -3.23 -12.68 -1.04
CA LEU A 151 -4.48 -11.93 -0.94
C LEU A 151 -4.38 -10.69 -0.04
N ALA A 152 -3.32 -10.56 0.76
CA ALA A 152 -3.16 -9.41 1.65
C ALA A 152 -2.87 -8.14 0.84
N ARG A 153 -3.61 -7.06 1.12
CA ARG A 153 -3.63 -5.87 0.26
C ARG A 153 -4.21 -4.63 0.93
N MET A 154 -3.91 -3.50 0.32
CA MET A 154 -4.63 -2.24 0.50
C MET A 154 -5.16 -1.81 -0.88
N VAL A 155 -6.38 -1.30 -0.91
CA VAL A 155 -7.04 -0.86 -2.15
C VAL A 155 -7.51 0.58 -1.98
N PHE A 156 -7.26 1.41 -2.98
CA PHE A 156 -7.70 2.80 -3.10
C PHE A 156 -8.44 3.01 -4.41
#